data_AF-H9C8T3-F1
#
_entry.id   AF-H9C8T3-F1
#
_cell.length_a   1.000
_cell.length_b   1.000
_cell.length_c   1.000
_cell.angle_alpha   90.00
_cell.angle_beta   90.00
_cell.angle_gamma   90.00
#
_symmetry.space_group_name_H-M   'P 1'
#
loop_
_entity.id
_entity.type
_entity.pdbx_description
1 polymer ?
#
loop_
_entity_poly.entity_id
_entity_poly.type
_entity_poly.pdbx_seq_one_letter_code
_entity_poly.pdbx_strand_id
1 'polypeptide(L)' 'MACVAVTWARPESTYTDKWDNINVDEILESNRLLKGYVDCLLGKGRCTPDGKALKETLPDA' A
#
# COMPACT_ATOMS: atom_id res chain seq x y z
N MET A 1 42.80 -17.62 15.27
CA MET A 1 42.42 -16.24 14.94
C MET A 1 41.16 -16.32 14.09
N ALA A 2 40.00 -16.23 14.72
CA ALA A 2 38.71 -16.41 14.06
C ALA A 2 38.14 -15.04 13.69
N CYS A 3 38.06 -14.74 12.39
CA CYS A 3 37.42 -13.53 11.91
C CYS A 3 35.90 -13.76 11.95
N VAL A 4 35.25 -13.21 12.98
CA VAL A 4 33.78 -13.19 13.06
C VAL A 4 33.29 -12.16 12.04
N ALA A 5 32.76 -12.64 10.92
CA ALA A 5 32.14 -11.79 9.92
C ALA A 5 30.81 -11.26 10.48
N VAL A 6 30.77 -9.98 10.84
CA VAL A 6 29.52 -9.25 11.10
C VAL A 6 28.81 -9.09 9.76
N THR A 7 27.77 -9.88 9.53
CA THR A 7 26.85 -9.65 8.43
C THR A 7 25.89 -8.54 8.85
N TRP A 8 26.12 -7.33 8.35
CA TRP A 8 25.10 -6.27 8.41
C TRP A 8 23.93 -6.69 7.53
N ALA A 9 22.85 -7.14 8.16
CA ALA A 9 21.55 -7.19 7.51
C ALA A 9 21.18 -5.76 7.12
N ARG A 10 21.29 -5.42 5.84
CA ARG A 10 20.62 -4.23 5.31
C ARG A 10 19.13 -4.45 5.56
N PRO A 11 18.42 -3.53 6.22
CA PRO A 11 16.97 -3.62 6.24
C PRO A 11 16.55 -3.65 4.77
N GLU A 12 15.99 -4.78 4.35
CA GLU A 12 15.25 -4.87 3.10
C GLU A 12 14.33 -3.66 3.11
N SER A 13 14.33 -2.87 2.05
CA SER A 13 13.47 -1.71 1.90
C SER A 13 12.03 -2.19 1.94
N THR A 14 11.51 -2.35 3.16
CA THR A 14 10.18 -2.83 3.44
C THR A 14 9.23 -1.90 2.72
N TYR A 15 8.30 -2.51 2.01
CA TYR A 15 7.13 -1.86 1.42
C TYR A 15 6.75 -0.64 2.26
N THR A 16 6.79 0.54 1.64
CA THR A 16 6.64 1.82 2.33
C THR A 16 5.48 1.78 3.33
N ASP A 17 5.70 2.20 4.58
CA ASP A 17 4.68 2.28 5.67
C ASP A 17 3.50 3.24 5.34
N LYS A 18 3.50 3.79 4.13
CA LYS A 18 2.48 4.67 3.56
C LYS A 18 1.10 4.01 3.53
N TRP A 19 1.06 2.68 3.48
CA TRP A 19 -0.17 1.89 3.42
C TRP A 19 -0.61 1.33 4.78
N ASP A 20 0.23 1.40 5.82
CA ASP A 20 -0.07 0.82 7.15
C ASP A 20 -1.12 1.60 7.94
N ASN A 21 -1.39 2.85 7.53
CA ASN A 21 -2.39 3.70 8.17
C ASN A 21 -3.79 3.59 7.52
N ILE A 22 -3.93 2.80 6.45
CA ILE A 22 -5.24 2.54 5.83
C ILE A 22 -5.86 1.31 6.45
N ASN A 23 -7.05 1.49 7.01
CA ASN A 23 -7.84 0.38 7.50
C ASN A 23 -8.58 -0.29 6.32
N VAL A 24 -7.94 -1.29 5.71
CA VAL A 24 -8.51 -2.04 4.58
C VAL A 24 -9.79 -2.77 5.00
N ASP A 25 -9.83 -3.30 6.22
CA ASP A 25 -11.00 -4.01 6.73
C ASP A 25 -12.23 -3.11 6.80
N GLU A 26 -12.07 -1.88 7.30
CA GLU A 26 -13.15 -0.88 7.32
C GLU A 26 -13.64 -0.52 5.90
N ILE A 27 -12.73 -0.45 4.93
CA ILE A 27 -13.07 -0.19 3.53
C ILE A 27 -13.84 -1.36 2.93
N LEU A 28 -13.44 -2.60 3.22
CA LEU A 28 -14.09 -3.82 2.74
C LEU A 28 -15.47 -4.04 3.39
N GLU A 29 -15.60 -3.71 4.68
CA GLU A 29 -16.87 -3.79 5.41
C GLU A 29 -17.87 -2.72 4.94
N SER A 30 -17.37 -1.55 4.53
CA SER A 30 -18.21 -0.46 4.05
C SER A 30 -18.36 -0.48 2.53
N ASN A 31 -19.49 -1.01 2.05
CA ASN A 31 -19.87 -0.98 0.64
C ASN A 31 -19.79 0.42 0.01
N ARG A 32 -20.01 1.49 0.79
CA ARG A 32 -19.88 2.87 0.31
C ARG A 32 -18.42 3.24 0.03
N LEU A 33 -17.52 2.89 0.95
CA LEU A 33 -16.08 3.18 0.82
C LEU A 33 -15.46 2.31 -0.27
N LEU A 34 -15.73 1.00 -0.25
CA LEU A 34 -15.30 0.06 -1.28
C LEU A 34 -15.65 0.57 -2.67
N LYS A 35 -16.92 0.96 -2.89
CA LYS A 35 -17.38 1.44 -4.19
C LYS A 35 -16.64 2.70 -4.63
N GLY A 36 -16.35 3.62 -3.70
CA GLY A 36 -15.53 4.79 -3.98
C GLY A 36 -14.10 4.45 -4.42
N TYR A 37 -13.46 3.48 -3.75
CA TYR A 37 -12.13 2.99 -4.12
C TYR A 37 -12.14 2.27 -5.48
N VAL A 38 -13.12 1.41 -5.72
CA VAL A 38 -13.27 0.70 -7.01
C VAL A 38 -13.54 1.67 -8.16
N ASP A 39 -14.46 2.63 -7.97
CA ASP A 39 -14.76 3.64 -8.99
C ASP A 39 -13.55 4.54 -9.28
N CYS A 40 -12.74 4.84 -8.27
CA CYS A 40 -11.46 5.54 -8.39
C CYS A 40 -10.46 4.75 -9.24
N LEU A 41 -10.23 3.48 -8.90
CA LEU A 41 -9.30 2.60 -9.62
C LEU A 41 -9.72 2.46 -11.09
N LEU A 42 -11.02 2.33 -11.35
CA LEU A 42 -11.62 2.26 -12.69
C LEU A 42 -11.68 3.62 -13.42
N GLY A 43 -11.32 4.73 -12.75
CA GLY A 43 -11.37 6.08 -13.33
C GLY A 43 -12.77 6.60 -13.62
N LYS A 44 -13.79 6.03 -12.98
CA LYS A 44 -15.21 6.36 -13.17
C LYS A 44 -15.75 7.31 -12.09
N GLY A 45 -14.94 7.65 -11.09
CA GLY A 45 -15.37 8.46 -9.94
C GLY A 45 -14.26 9.26 -9.27
N ARG A 46 -14.60 9.89 -8.15
CA ARG A 46 -13.66 10.66 -7.33
C ARG A 46 -12.70 9.73 -6.58
N CYS A 47 -11.40 9.96 -6.72
CA CYS A 47 -10.37 9.29 -5.93
C CYS A 47 -10.10 10.02 -4.62
N THR A 48 -9.96 9.26 -3.53
CA THR A 48 -9.25 9.74 -2.35
C THR A 48 -7.76 9.86 -2.66
N PRO A 49 -7.00 10.69 -1.91
CA PRO A 49 -5.54 10.77 -2.06
C PRO A 49 -4.88 9.39 -2.00
N ASP A 50 -5.36 8.56 -1.09
CA ASP A 50 -4.95 7.18 -0.87
C ASP A 50 -5.28 6.27 -2.07
N GLY A 51 -6.52 6.30 -2.56
CA GLY A 51 -6.93 5.52 -3.73
C GLY A 51 -6.17 5.93 -4.99
N LYS A 52 -5.78 7.20 -5.11
CA LYS A 52 -4.94 7.69 -6.20
C LYS A 52 -3.51 7.14 -6.09
N ALA A 53 -2.91 7.22 -4.91
CA ALA A 53 -1.59 6.64 -4.68
C ALA A 53 -1.62 5.10 -4.91
N LEU A 54 -2.73 4.43 -4.58
CA LEU A 54 -2.90 2.98 -4.76
C LEU A 54 -2.96 2.63 -6.24
N LYS A 55 -3.71 3.43 -7.00
CA LYS A 55 -3.78 3.33 -8.46
C LYS A 55 -2.42 3.51 -9.13
N GLU A 56 -1.58 4.38 -8.59
CA GLU A 56 -0.22 4.65 -9.09
C GLU A 56 0.80 3.57 -8.68
N THR A 57 0.54 2.79 -7.63
CA THR A 57 1.41 1.68 -7.17
C THR A 57 1.02 0.32 -7.74
N LEU A 58 -0.23 0.14 -8.16
CA LEU A 58 -0.71 -1.06 -8.85
C LEU A 58 -0.10 -1.38 -10.23
N PRO A 59 0.53 -0.46 -11.02
CA PRO A 59 1.12 -0.85 -12.30
C PRO A 59 2.40 -1.68 -12.18
N ASP A 60 2.93 -1.90 -10.96
CA ASP A 60 4.17 -2.65 -10.70
C ASP A 60 3.95 -4.01 -9.99
N ALA A 61 2.72 -4.54 -9.95
CA ALA A 61 2.38 -5.83 -9.32
C ALA A 61 2.06 -6.94 -10.33
#